data_AF-A0A2E1S7T0-F1
#
_entry.id   AF-A0A2E1S7T0-F1
#
_cell.length_a   1.000
_cell.length_b   1.000
_cell.length_c   1.000
_cell.angle_alpha   90.00
_cell.angle_beta   90.00
_cell.angle_gamma   90.00
#
_symmetry.space_group_name_H-M   'P 1'
#
loop_
_entity.id
_entity.type
_entity.pdbx_description
1 polymer ?
#
loop_
_entity_poly.entity_id
_entity_poly.type
_entity_poly.pdbx_seq_one_letter_code
_entity_poly.pdbx_strand_id
1 'polypeptide(L)'
;MFIISSLLILFFLLFKFLSNYIKKIRTGDPNESDLTYWMFSYDFKSPSKEWIPEDKKLRQRKRARNALVFVLYINVFCIFLLLNSFAAHLLEVIVNPEFSYPV
;
A
#
# COMPACT_ATOMS: atom_id res chain seq x y z
N MET A 1 13.39 18.98 -1.70
CA MET A 1 12.49 18.67 -0.57
C MET A 1 11.01 18.94 -0.84
N PHE A 2 10.60 20.15 -1.28
CA PHE A 2 9.17 20.48 -1.47
C PHE A 2 8.39 19.47 -2.34
N ILE A 3 8.90 19.15 -3.54
CA ILE A 3 8.26 18.20 -4.46
C ILE A 3 8.11 16.82 -3.81
N ILE A 4 9.16 16.33 -3.15
CA ILE A 4 9.16 15.04 -2.45
C ILE A 4 8.11 15.03 -1.34
N SER A 5 8.03 16.11 -0.55
CA SER A 5 7.02 16.27 0.49
C SER A 5 5.60 16.30 -0.09
N SER A 6 5.37 17.05 -1.17
CA SER A 6 4.06 17.11 -1.85
C SER A 6 3.65 15.74 -2.41
N LEU A 7 4.58 15.02 -3.02
CA LEU A 7 4.35 13.65 -3.49
C LEU A 7 4.05 12.70 -2.33
N LEU A 8 4.81 12.76 -1.23
CA LEU A 8 4.53 11.95 -0.04
C LEU A 8 3.10 12.15 0.46
N ILE A 9 2.67 13.42 0.60
CA ILE A 9 1.30 13.75 1.02
C ILE A 9 0.28 13.14 0.05
N LEU A 10 0.47 13.29 -1.26
CA LEU A 10 -0.40 12.73 -2.27
C LEU A 10 -0.52 11.21 -2.16
N PHE A 11 0.62 10.50 -2.08
CA PHE A 11 0.63 9.03 -1.99
C PHE A 11 0.02 8.51 -0.68
N PHE A 12 0.19 9.23 0.44
CA PHE A 12 -0.49 8.93 1.70
C PHE A 12 -2.02 9.11 1.61
N LEU A 13 -2.49 10.17 0.93
CA LEU A 13 -3.93 10.37 0.68
C LEU A 13 -4.49 9.26 -0.21
N LEU A 14 -3.77 8.87 -1.26
CA LEU A 14 -4.12 7.73 -2.11
C LEU A 14 -4.17 6.43 -1.32
N PHE A 15 -3.23 6.20 -0.40
CA PHE A 15 -3.23 5.02 0.47
C PHE A 15 -4.48 4.99 1.35
N LYS A 16 -4.84 6.11 1.96
CA LYS A 16 -6.07 6.23 2.78
C LYS A 16 -7.33 5.98 1.95
N PHE A 17 -7.38 6.51 0.73
CA PHE A 17 -8.51 6.29 -0.18
C PHE A 17 -8.62 4.82 -0.59
N LEU A 18 -7.52 4.22 -1.08
CA LEU A 18 -7.46 2.81 -1.50
C LEU A 18 -7.80 1.86 -0.35
N SER A 19 -7.20 2.05 0.83
CA SER A 19 -7.48 1.19 1.99
C SER A 19 -8.97 1.22 2.38
N ASN A 20 -9.58 2.41 2.44
CA ASN A 20 -11.00 2.54 2.72
C ASN A 20 -11.88 1.94 1.61
N TYR A 21 -11.48 2.08 0.36
CA TYR A 21 -12.20 1.50 -0.77
C TYR A 21 -12.15 -0.03 -0.74
N ILE A 22 -10.97 -0.62 -0.53
CA ILE A 22 -10.76 -2.07 -0.43
C ILE A 22 -11.58 -2.66 0.73
N LYS A 23 -11.64 -1.99 1.88
CA LYS A 23 -12.44 -2.42 3.03
C LYS A 23 -13.95 -2.49 2.73
N LYS A 24 -14.45 -1.67 1.80
CA LYS A 24 -15.87 -1.65 1.40
C LYS A 24 -16.24 -2.78 0.44
N ILE A 25 -15.31 -3.23 -0.42
CA ILE A 25 -15.59 -4.21 -1.50
C ILE A 25 -15.40 -5.67 -1.06
N ARG A 26 -15.89 -6.03 0.13
CA ARG A 26 -15.74 -7.38 0.69
C ARG A 26 -16.35 -8.45 -0.22
N THR A 27 -15.67 -9.59 -0.34
CA THR A 27 -16.05 -10.71 -1.19
C THR A 27 -16.93 -11.74 -0.47
N GLY A 28 -17.17 -11.54 0.83
CA GLY A 28 -18.00 -12.42 1.66
C GLY A 28 -17.20 -13.54 2.35
N ASP A 29 -15.87 -13.52 2.26
CA ASP A 29 -14.99 -14.44 3.00
C ASP A 29 -15.03 -14.09 4.50
N PRO A 30 -15.24 -15.06 5.41
CA PRO A 30 -15.27 -14.80 6.85
C PRO A 30 -13.93 -14.29 7.40
N ASN A 31 -12.82 -14.53 6.71
CA ASN A 31 -11.49 -14.06 7.13
C ASN A 31 -11.18 -12.64 6.62
N GLU A 32 -12.04 -12.06 5.75
CA GLU A 32 -11.92 -10.68 5.32
C GLU A 32 -12.45 -9.72 6.41
N SER A 33 -11.55 -8.92 6.94
CA SER A 33 -11.81 -7.94 7.99
C SER A 33 -11.10 -6.62 7.69
N ASP A 34 -11.38 -5.60 8.48
CA ASP A 34 -10.69 -4.30 8.35
C ASP A 34 -9.19 -4.36 8.72
N LEU A 35 -8.74 -5.45 9.35
CA LEU A 35 -7.33 -5.72 9.66
C LEU A 35 -6.63 -6.50 8.54
N THR A 36 -7.35 -7.35 7.82
CA THR A 36 -6.83 -8.23 6.76
C THR A 36 -7.08 -7.69 5.34
N TYR A 37 -7.54 -6.45 5.22
CA TYR A 37 -7.91 -5.83 3.93
C TYR A 37 -6.77 -5.82 2.90
N TRP A 38 -5.51 -5.81 3.36
CA TRP A 38 -4.30 -5.80 2.53
C TRP A 38 -3.92 -7.19 2.01
N MET A 39 -4.53 -8.26 2.50
CA MET A 39 -4.23 -9.63 2.08
C MET A 39 -4.94 -9.96 0.78
N PHE A 40 -4.29 -10.76 -0.07
CA PHE A 40 -4.93 -11.30 -1.26
C PHE A 40 -5.95 -12.36 -0.89
N SER A 41 -6.95 -12.57 -1.76
CA SER A 41 -8.01 -13.55 -1.50
C SER A 41 -7.52 -14.99 -1.37
N TYR A 42 -6.34 -15.32 -1.90
CA TYR A 42 -5.75 -16.66 -1.82
C TYR A 42 -4.84 -16.85 -0.60
N ASP A 43 -4.56 -15.78 0.15
CA ASP A 43 -3.82 -15.88 1.42
C ASP A 43 -4.72 -16.44 2.53
N PHE A 44 -6.04 -16.38 2.34
CA PHE A 44 -7.01 -16.99 3.25
C PHE A 44 -7.10 -18.50 3.02
N LYS A 45 -7.14 -19.25 4.13
CA LYS A 45 -7.26 -20.70 4.09
C LYS A 45 -8.65 -21.10 3.56
N SER A 46 -8.68 -21.95 2.54
CA SER A 46 -9.93 -22.53 2.05
C SER A 46 -10.65 -23.29 3.17
N PRO A 47 -11.97 -23.10 3.34
CA PRO A 47 -12.75 -23.82 4.33
C PRO A 47 -12.86 -25.33 4.02
N SER A 48 -12.84 -25.74 2.75
CA SER A 48 -12.83 -27.15 2.33
C SER A 48 -11.46 -27.61 1.85
N LYS A 49 -11.10 -28.87 2.17
CA LYS A 49 -9.95 -29.57 1.56
C LYS A 49 -10.25 -30.04 0.13
N GLU A 50 -11.52 -30.26 -0.19
CA GLU A 50 -11.95 -30.60 -1.54
C GLU A 50 -12.06 -29.35 -2.41
N TRP A 51 -11.54 -29.45 -3.63
CA TRP A 51 -11.59 -28.39 -4.61
C TRP A 51 -12.94 -28.40 -5.31
N ILE A 52 -13.71 -27.33 -5.13
CA ILE A 52 -15.01 -27.12 -5.79
C ILE A 52 -14.90 -25.85 -6.66
N PRO A 53 -15.36 -25.86 -7.93
CA PRO A 53 -15.31 -24.68 -8.76
C PRO A 53 -16.11 -23.51 -8.15
N GLU A 54 -15.43 -22.41 -7.83
CA GLU A 54 -16.10 -21.18 -7.38
C GLU A 54 -16.96 -20.57 -8.49
N ASP A 55 -18.07 -19.94 -8.08
CA ASP A 55 -18.93 -19.14 -8.94
C ASP A 55 -18.14 -18.07 -9.72
N LYS A 56 -18.51 -17.88 -10.99
CA LYS A 56 -17.83 -16.95 -11.91
C LYS A 56 -17.92 -15.51 -11.41
N LYS A 57 -19.05 -15.09 -10.82
CA LYS A 57 -19.20 -13.71 -10.31
C LYS A 57 -18.34 -13.48 -9.07
N LEU A 58 -18.29 -14.45 -8.16
CA LEU A 58 -17.41 -14.39 -6.98
C LEU A 58 -15.93 -14.28 -7.41
N ARG A 59 -15.51 -15.11 -8.36
CA ARG A 59 -14.14 -15.10 -8.88
C ARG A 59 -13.76 -13.75 -9.51
N GLN A 60 -14.66 -13.14 -10.27
CA GLN A 60 -14.43 -11.81 -10.84
C GLN A 60 -14.27 -10.74 -9.75
N ARG A 61 -15.09 -10.76 -8.69
CA ARG A 61 -14.97 -9.84 -7.55
C ARG A 61 -13.64 -10.02 -6.81
N LYS A 62 -13.23 -11.26 -6.53
CA LYS A 62 -11.93 -11.58 -5.92
C LYS A 62 -10.77 -11.04 -6.75
N ARG A 63 -10.79 -11.22 -8.08
CA ARG A 63 -9.76 -10.66 -8.98
C ARG A 63 -9.72 -9.14 -8.96
N ALA A 64 -10.88 -8.47 -9.00
CA ALA A 64 -10.95 -7.01 -8.95
C ALA A 64 -10.40 -6.47 -7.61
N ARG A 65 -10.78 -7.09 -6.49
CA ARG A 65 -10.23 -6.75 -5.17
C ARG A 65 -8.72 -6.97 -5.11
N ASN A 66 -8.23 -8.11 -5.59
CA ASN A 66 -6.80 -8.42 -5.62
C ASN A 66 -6.01 -7.44 -6.49
N ALA A 67 -6.55 -6.99 -7.61
CA ALA A 67 -5.91 -5.95 -8.42
C ALA A 67 -5.76 -4.63 -7.65
N LEU A 68 -6.76 -4.25 -6.84
CA LEU A 68 -6.68 -3.07 -5.99
C LEU A 68 -5.68 -3.23 -4.84
N VAL A 69 -5.60 -4.42 -4.24
CA VAL A 69 -4.58 -4.76 -3.24
C VAL A 69 -3.18 -4.67 -3.87
N PHE A 70 -3.00 -5.14 -5.10
CA PHE A 70 -1.75 -5.00 -5.83
C PHE A 70 -1.38 -3.51 -6.06
N VAL A 71 -2.35 -2.69 -6.48
CA VAL A 71 -2.14 -1.23 -6.61
C VAL A 71 -1.80 -0.59 -5.26
N LEU A 72 -2.42 -1.02 -4.16
CA LEU A 72 -2.08 -0.58 -2.81
C LEU A 72 -0.61 -0.88 -2.48
N TYR A 73 -0.10 -2.07 -2.84
CA TYR A 73 1.31 -2.42 -2.62
C TYR A 73 2.27 -1.57 -3.45
N ILE A 74 1.97 -1.32 -4.73
CA ILE A 74 2.75 -0.40 -5.56
C ILE A 74 2.79 0.99 -4.90
N ASN A 75 1.65 1.47 -4.41
CA ASN A 75 1.55 2.76 -3.73
C ASN A 75 2.43 2.82 -2.47
N VAL A 76 2.40 1.77 -1.63
CA VAL A 76 3.26 1.65 -0.43
C VAL A 76 4.74 1.62 -0.81
N PHE A 77 5.10 0.89 -1.87
CA PHE A 77 6.48 0.84 -2.36
C PHE A 77 6.97 2.22 -2.82
N CYS A 78 6.14 2.99 -3.53
CA CYS A 78 6.46 4.37 -3.89
C CYS A 78 6.64 5.27 -2.65
N ILE A 79 5.77 5.13 -1.63
CA ILE A 79 5.93 5.86 -0.34
C ILE A 79 7.28 5.53 0.30
N PHE A 80 7.68 4.25 0.32
CA PHE A 80 8.96 3.84 0.86
C PHE A 80 10.15 4.50 0.13
N LEU A 81 10.16 4.52 -1.20
CA LEU A 81 11.22 5.18 -1.98
C LEU A 81 11.27 6.69 -1.72
N LEU A 82 10.11 7.35 -1.68
CA LEU A 82 10.01 8.78 -1.40
C LEU A 82 10.47 9.12 0.02
N LEU A 83 10.14 8.29 1.01
CA LEU A 83 10.59 8.48 2.40
C LEU A 83 12.11 8.35 2.52
N ASN A 84 12.72 7.37 1.83
CA ASN A 84 14.19 7.24 1.80
C ASN A 84 14.84 8.48 1.17
N SER A 85 14.31 8.95 0.05
CA SER A 85 14.79 10.19 -0.58
C SER A 85 14.61 11.42 0.32
N PHE A 86 13.47 11.52 1.02
CA PHE A 86 13.22 12.57 1.98
C PHE A 86 14.23 12.53 3.15
N ALA A 87 14.49 11.34 3.70
CA ALA A 87 15.45 11.15 4.78
C ALA A 87 16.88 11.53 4.34
N ALA A 88 17.28 11.18 3.11
CA ALA A 88 18.58 11.57 2.56
C ALA A 88 18.74 13.10 2.48
N HIS A 89 17.74 13.81 1.95
CA HIS A 89 17.77 15.28 1.92
C HIS A 89 17.69 15.92 3.31
N LEU A 90 16.94 15.31 4.23
CA LEU A 90 16.90 15.78 5.61
C LEU A 90 18.28 15.64 6.27
N LEU A 91 18.96 14.51 6.04
CA LEU A 91 20.32 14.30 6.52
C LEU A 91 21.29 15.29 5.90
N GLU A 92 21.19 15.58 4.61
CA GLU A 92 22.01 16.61 3.95
C GLU A 92 21.84 17.97 4.64
N VAL A 93 20.61 18.39 4.94
CA VAL A 93 20.33 19.65 5.64
C VAL A 93 20.88 19.64 7.08
N ILE A 94 20.77 18.52 7.81
CA ILE A 94 21.26 18.40 9.18
C ILE A 94 22.79 18.38 9.22
N VAL A 95 23.39 17.64 8.29
CA VAL A 95 24.83 17.35 8.30
C VAL A 95 25.62 18.50 7.72
N ASN A 96 25.10 19.26 6.74
CA ASN A 96 25.83 20.35 6.07
C ASN A 96 26.26 21.44 7.06
N PRO A 97 27.51 21.43 7.56
CA PRO A 97 28.01 22.52 8.35
C PRO A 97 28.49 23.54 7.33
N GLU A 98 28.17 24.82 7.51
CA GLU A 98 29.05 25.84 6.96
C GLU A 98 30.43 25.67 7.64
N PHE A 99 31.25 24.72 7.18
CA PHE A 99 32.67 24.64 7.52
C PHE A 99 33.34 25.77 6.75
N SER A 100 33.22 26.98 7.31
CA SER A 100 34.14 28.06 7.01
C SER A 100 35.51 27.60 7.49
N TYR A 101 36.39 27.26 6.55
CA TYR A 101 37.81 27.16 6.88
C TYR A 101 38.24 28.54 7.38
N PRO A 102 38.83 28.66 8.59
CA PRO A 102 39.54 29.88 8.92
C PRO A 102 40.74 29.97 7.96
N VAL A 103 40.70 30.97 7.08
CA VAL A 103 41.85 31.38 6.26
C VAL A 103 42.85 32.09 7.18
#